data_AF-E3FEQ4-F1
#
_entry.id   AF-E3FEQ4-F1
#
_cell.length_a   1.000
_cell.length_b   1.000
_cell.length_c   1.000
_cell.angle_alpha   90.00
_cell.angle_beta   90.00
_cell.angle_gamma   90.00
#
_symmetry.space_group_name_H-M   'P 1'
#
loop_
_entity.id
_entity.type
_entity.pdbx_description
1 polymer ?
#
loop_
_entity_poly.entity_id
_entity_poly.type
_entity_poly.pdbx_seq_one_letter_code
_entity_poly.pdbx_strand_id
1 'polypeptide(L)'
;MNFQTKLLAGLVAASSLAGGAALATGSGLKAEPLPQHKVPVSKEGNLVVGLCDGVTSMEVEGVKDGQPMTRDQAQSVSTALMAEWRRKNPDANWDDVPLPVKAVAQTGKPKAPGTPPAAVDATQQKPSAGGAVKNAGQNAAAGASEVAAKKDANLQTGHTYGAFSERDEKIWADSTQAFVDEGHRVFHDAAALGGTIAVSCDMCHPDAANTHPETYPKYQVQLGRVAMLRDMINWCIQNPVRGKPLADDDPKMKAMEAYIYARRKGVPLEFGKH
;
A
#
# COMPACT_ATOMS: atom_id res chain seq x y z
N MET A 1 2.18 -31.73 69.37
CA MET A 1 1.43 -30.89 68.40
C MET A 1 0.86 -31.81 67.35
N ASN A 2 -0.45 -32.09 67.40
CA ASN A 2 -1.22 -32.83 66.39
C ASN A 2 -2.67 -32.35 66.52
N PHE A 3 -3.21 -31.72 65.48
CA PHE A 3 -4.65 -31.55 65.34
C PHE A 3 -5.05 -31.95 63.91
N GLN A 4 -5.66 -33.12 63.86
CA GLN A 4 -6.46 -33.65 62.76
C GLN A 4 -7.94 -33.27 63.02
N THR A 5 -8.75 -33.43 61.98
CA THR A 5 -10.21 -33.66 61.98
C THR A 5 -11.15 -32.45 62.10
N LYS A 6 -11.92 -32.10 61.05
CA LYS A 6 -13.21 -32.72 60.66
C LYS A 6 -13.84 -32.09 59.40
N LEU A 7 -14.41 -32.97 58.58
CA LEU A 7 -15.38 -32.70 57.51
C LEU A 7 -16.64 -32.00 58.04
N LEU A 8 -17.22 -31.13 57.21
CA LEU A 8 -18.66 -30.82 57.21
C LEU A 8 -19.16 -30.84 55.76
N ALA A 9 -20.03 -31.79 55.48
CA ALA A 9 -20.89 -31.84 54.30
C ALA A 9 -22.27 -31.25 54.67
N GLY A 10 -22.94 -30.57 53.74
CA GLY A 10 -24.36 -30.21 53.92
C GLY A 10 -24.88 -29.15 52.94
N LEU A 11 -25.65 -29.63 51.96
CA LEU A 11 -26.38 -28.91 50.91
C LEU A 11 -27.25 -27.72 51.38
N VAL A 12 -27.36 -26.68 50.54
CA VAL A 12 -28.62 -25.94 50.33
C VAL A 12 -28.88 -25.71 48.84
N ALA A 13 -29.97 -26.34 48.38
CA ALA A 13 -30.94 -26.04 47.34
C ALA A 13 -30.54 -25.27 46.05
N ALA A 14 -30.83 -25.95 44.94
CA ALA A 14 -30.98 -25.43 43.60
C ALA A 14 -32.15 -24.43 43.47
N SER A 15 -31.99 -23.41 42.62
CA SER A 15 -33.09 -22.79 41.87
C SER A 15 -32.57 -22.17 40.58
N SER A 16 -32.88 -22.89 39.51
CA SER A 16 -32.96 -22.53 38.10
C SER A 16 -33.19 -21.06 37.74
N LEU A 17 -32.35 -20.56 36.83
CA LEU A 17 -32.78 -19.76 35.68
C LEU A 17 -31.95 -20.19 34.46
N ALA A 18 -32.57 -21.00 33.62
CA ALA A 18 -32.18 -21.16 32.24
C ALA A 18 -32.29 -19.81 31.54
N GLY A 19 -31.26 -19.40 30.80
CA GLY A 19 -31.29 -18.12 30.09
C GLY A 19 -30.05 -17.91 29.25
N GLY A 20 -30.07 -18.46 28.03
CA GLY A 20 -29.26 -17.95 26.92
C GLY A 20 -27.81 -18.40 26.88
N ALA A 21 -27.56 -19.67 26.57
CA ALA A 21 -26.39 -19.98 25.75
C ALA A 21 -26.66 -19.38 24.36
N ALA A 22 -26.32 -18.11 24.18
CA ALA A 22 -26.15 -17.54 22.86
C ALA A 22 -25.01 -18.32 22.21
N LEU A 23 -25.36 -19.32 21.40
CA LEU A 23 -24.45 -19.85 20.39
C LEU A 23 -24.16 -18.67 19.45
N ALA A 24 -23.14 -17.89 19.79
CA ALA A 24 -22.43 -17.09 18.82
C ALA A 24 -21.84 -18.09 17.81
N THR A 25 -22.62 -18.40 16.78
CA THR A 25 -22.11 -18.92 15.52
C THR A 25 -21.34 -17.77 14.89
N GLY A 26 -20.19 -17.46 15.50
CA GLY A 26 -19.25 -16.55 14.90
C GLY A 26 -18.85 -17.17 13.57
N SER A 27 -19.27 -16.56 12.48
CA SER A 27 -18.48 -16.54 11.24
C SER A 27 -17.15 -15.89 11.60
N GLY A 28 -16.31 -16.66 12.28
CA GLY A 28 -15.05 -16.17 12.83
C GLY A 28 -14.14 -15.90 11.66
N LEU A 29 -14.06 -14.64 11.25
CA LEU A 29 -13.00 -14.12 10.39
C LEU A 29 -11.69 -14.29 11.18
N LYS A 30 -11.10 -15.47 11.11
CA LYS A 30 -9.77 -15.74 11.64
C LYS A 30 -8.76 -15.30 10.59
N ALA A 31 -7.74 -14.57 11.02
CA ALA A 31 -6.61 -14.24 10.16
C ALA A 31 -5.88 -15.54 9.81
N GLU A 32 -5.95 -15.94 8.54
CA GLU A 32 -5.15 -17.04 8.00
C GLU A 32 -3.78 -16.53 7.54
N PRO A 33 -2.70 -17.32 7.71
CA PRO A 33 -1.40 -16.97 7.17
C PRO A 33 -1.47 -16.71 5.66
N LEU A 34 -0.73 -15.71 5.18
CA LEU A 34 -0.65 -15.43 3.75
C LEU A 34 0.00 -16.62 3.03
N PRO A 35 -0.58 -17.11 1.92
CA PRO A 35 0.04 -18.16 1.13
C PRO A 35 1.39 -17.71 0.60
N GLN A 36 2.37 -18.61 0.66
CA GLN A 36 3.69 -18.40 0.10
C GLN A 36 3.75 -18.90 -1.33
N HIS A 37 4.35 -18.10 -2.20
CA HIS A 37 4.66 -18.49 -3.55
C HIS A 37 5.87 -19.44 -3.55
N LYS A 38 5.67 -20.65 -4.07
CA LYS A 38 6.76 -21.62 -4.23
C LYS A 38 7.43 -21.39 -5.58
N VAL A 39 8.67 -20.90 -5.53
CA VAL A 39 9.56 -20.86 -6.70
C VAL A 39 10.22 -22.23 -6.91
N PRO A 40 10.62 -22.57 -8.16
CA PRO A 40 11.39 -23.78 -8.43
C PRO A 40 12.68 -23.84 -7.61
N VAL A 41 13.12 -25.05 -7.27
CA VAL A 41 14.41 -25.27 -6.62
C VAL A 41 15.49 -25.34 -7.70
N SER A 42 16.51 -24.49 -7.60
CA SER A 42 17.69 -24.56 -8.47
C SER A 42 18.43 -25.88 -8.23
N LYS A 43 18.77 -26.60 -9.32
CA LYS A 43 19.61 -27.80 -9.25
C LYS A 43 21.03 -27.49 -8.79
N GLU A 44 21.47 -26.25 -8.99
CA GLU A 44 22.81 -25.76 -8.68
C GLU A 44 22.87 -25.01 -7.34
N GLY A 45 21.73 -24.92 -6.64
CA GLY A 45 21.59 -24.16 -5.39
C GLY A 45 21.67 -22.65 -5.57
N ASN A 46 21.44 -22.15 -6.78
CA ASN A 46 21.38 -20.72 -7.05
C ASN A 46 20.05 -20.11 -6.53
N LEU A 47 20.07 -18.82 -6.28
CA LEU A 47 18.92 -18.03 -5.91
C LEU A 47 17.89 -18.06 -7.04
N VAL A 48 16.63 -18.35 -6.72
CA VAL A 48 15.51 -18.25 -7.67
C VAL A 48 14.56 -17.14 -7.22
N VAL A 49 14.36 -16.15 -8.08
CA VAL A 49 13.48 -15.00 -7.81
C VAL A 49 12.17 -15.22 -8.55
N GLY A 50 11.05 -15.15 -7.82
CA GLY A 50 9.70 -15.27 -8.36
C GLY A 50 9.02 -13.90 -8.50
N LEU A 51 8.21 -13.76 -9.53
CA LEU A 51 7.35 -12.60 -9.74
C LEU A 51 6.03 -12.74 -8.96
N CYS A 52 5.36 -11.61 -8.77
CA CYS A 52 4.07 -11.51 -8.08
C CYS A 52 2.90 -12.27 -8.73
N ASP A 53 3.06 -12.79 -9.95
CA ASP A 53 2.05 -13.59 -10.64
C ASP A 53 1.98 -15.04 -10.13
N GLY A 54 2.95 -15.44 -9.31
CA GLY A 54 3.03 -16.77 -8.75
C GLY A 54 3.39 -17.86 -9.78
N VAL A 55 3.91 -17.46 -10.95
CA VAL A 55 4.23 -18.39 -12.05
C VAL A 55 5.58 -18.06 -12.68
N THR A 56 5.86 -16.79 -12.92
CA THR A 56 7.09 -16.35 -13.58
C THR A 56 8.22 -16.33 -12.56
N SER A 57 9.32 -17.00 -12.87
CA SER A 57 10.49 -17.07 -11.98
C SER A 57 11.77 -17.19 -12.80
N MET A 58 12.88 -16.69 -12.27
CA MET A 58 14.19 -16.84 -12.88
C MET A 58 15.26 -17.20 -11.87
N GLU A 59 16.20 -18.02 -12.32
CA GLU A 59 17.40 -18.35 -11.56
C GLU A 59 18.45 -17.26 -11.76
N VAL A 60 19.15 -16.89 -10.68
CA VAL A 60 20.19 -15.87 -10.67
C VAL A 60 21.55 -16.56 -10.63
N GLU A 61 22.15 -16.71 -11.81
CA GLU A 61 23.46 -17.33 -11.94
C GLU A 61 24.51 -16.61 -11.08
N GLY A 62 25.34 -17.40 -10.38
CA GLY A 62 26.42 -16.89 -9.54
C GLY A 62 25.99 -16.35 -8.17
N VAL A 63 24.70 -16.33 -7.84
CA VAL A 63 24.20 -15.98 -6.50
C VAL A 63 23.57 -17.21 -5.87
N LYS A 64 24.05 -17.65 -4.70
CA LYS A 64 23.49 -18.82 -4.01
C LYS A 64 22.23 -18.45 -3.21
N ASP A 65 21.35 -19.43 -3.00
CA ASP A 65 20.19 -19.20 -2.15
C ASP A 65 20.62 -18.78 -0.74
N GLY A 66 19.98 -17.74 -0.20
CA GLY A 66 20.38 -17.08 1.04
C GLY A 66 21.49 -16.03 0.90
N GLN A 67 22.12 -15.87 -0.26
CA GLN A 67 23.01 -14.74 -0.55
C GLN A 67 22.22 -13.56 -1.15
N PRO A 68 22.53 -12.31 -0.75
CA PRO A 68 21.91 -11.16 -1.35
C PRO A 68 22.47 -10.91 -2.75
N MET A 69 21.62 -10.40 -3.65
CA MET A 69 22.08 -9.77 -4.89
C MET A 69 22.64 -8.38 -4.61
N THR A 70 23.45 -7.85 -5.52
CA THR A 70 23.65 -6.39 -5.61
C THR A 70 22.37 -5.70 -6.09
N ARG A 71 22.25 -4.39 -5.86
CA ARG A 71 21.09 -3.61 -6.35
C ARG A 71 20.95 -3.69 -7.87
N ASP A 72 22.06 -3.63 -8.61
CA ASP A 72 22.05 -3.70 -10.08
C ASP A 72 21.62 -5.08 -10.59
N GLN A 73 22.05 -6.16 -9.92
CA GLN A 73 21.55 -7.51 -10.21
C GLN A 73 20.05 -7.62 -9.92
N ALA A 74 19.59 -7.14 -8.77
CA ALA A 74 18.17 -7.16 -8.41
C ALA A 74 17.31 -6.38 -9.41
N GLN A 75 17.78 -5.21 -9.84
CA GLN A 75 17.13 -4.42 -10.88
C GLN A 75 17.08 -5.16 -12.22
N SER A 76 18.19 -5.78 -12.63
CA SER A 76 18.27 -6.53 -13.90
C SER A 76 17.33 -7.74 -13.89
N VAL A 77 17.31 -8.49 -12.79
CA VAL A 77 16.42 -9.65 -12.57
C VAL A 77 14.96 -9.21 -12.60
N SER A 78 14.60 -8.16 -11.86
CA SER A 78 13.22 -7.65 -11.82
C SER A 78 12.78 -7.15 -13.21
N THR A 79 13.67 -6.48 -13.93
CA THR A 79 13.42 -6.01 -15.30
C THR A 79 13.15 -7.19 -16.25
N ALA A 80 13.95 -8.26 -16.17
CA ALA A 80 13.79 -9.45 -16.98
C ALA A 80 12.46 -10.18 -16.67
N LEU A 81 12.12 -10.35 -15.39
CA LEU A 81 10.84 -10.95 -14.97
C LEU A 81 9.64 -10.14 -15.49
N MET A 82 9.67 -8.81 -15.31
CA MET A 82 8.60 -7.94 -15.79
C MET A 82 8.49 -7.93 -17.32
N ALA A 83 9.61 -8.00 -18.04
CA ALA A 83 9.62 -8.10 -19.50
C ALA A 83 9.02 -9.44 -19.98
N GLU A 84 9.38 -10.55 -19.32
CA GLU A 84 8.81 -11.85 -19.62
C GLU A 84 7.30 -11.89 -19.35
N TRP A 85 6.86 -11.33 -18.21
CA TRP A 85 5.45 -11.23 -17.88
C TRP A 85 4.67 -10.44 -18.92
N ARG A 86 5.16 -9.25 -19.32
CA ARG A 86 4.51 -8.44 -20.37
C ARG A 86 4.41 -9.21 -21.69
N ARG A 87 5.47 -9.94 -22.06
CA ARG A 87 5.47 -10.78 -23.27
C ARG A 87 4.42 -11.90 -23.22
N LYS A 88 4.16 -12.48 -22.05
CA LYS A 88 3.14 -13.52 -21.85
C LYS A 88 1.73 -12.97 -21.67
N ASN A 89 1.60 -11.68 -21.36
CA ASN A 89 0.33 -11.01 -21.08
C ASN A 89 0.17 -9.76 -21.98
N PRO A 90 0.14 -9.93 -23.32
CA PRO A 90 0.07 -8.80 -24.25
C PRO A 90 -1.23 -7.99 -24.12
N ASP A 91 -2.30 -8.62 -23.64
CA ASP A 91 -3.61 -8.01 -23.44
C ASP A 91 -3.81 -7.46 -22.02
N ALA A 92 -2.80 -7.56 -21.15
CA ALA A 92 -2.91 -7.00 -19.81
C ALA A 92 -2.84 -5.47 -19.87
N ASN A 93 -3.83 -4.82 -19.25
CA ASN A 93 -3.84 -3.38 -19.07
C ASN A 93 -2.85 -3.00 -17.96
N TRP A 94 -1.59 -2.83 -18.33
CA TRP A 94 -0.56 -2.30 -17.44
C TRP A 94 -0.51 -0.77 -17.58
N ASP A 95 -0.79 -0.05 -16.51
CA ASP A 95 -0.61 1.40 -16.44
C ASP A 95 0.88 1.72 -16.60
N ASP A 96 1.29 2.16 -17.80
CA ASP A 96 2.63 2.65 -18.07
C ASP A 96 2.80 4.04 -17.44
N VAL A 97 3.09 4.07 -16.13
CA VAL A 97 3.55 5.29 -15.47
C VAL A 97 4.96 5.60 -16.03
N PRO A 98 5.19 6.76 -16.66
CA PRO A 98 6.51 7.09 -17.17
C PRO A 98 7.51 7.12 -16.03
N LEU A 99 8.44 6.16 -16.01
CA LEU A 99 9.60 6.21 -15.12
C LEU A 99 10.34 7.53 -15.37
N PRO A 100 10.69 8.33 -14.34
CA PRO A 100 11.64 9.40 -14.51
C PRO A 100 12.98 8.78 -14.91
N VAL A 101 13.30 8.82 -16.20
CA VAL A 101 14.56 8.35 -16.75
C VAL A 101 15.68 9.16 -16.11
N LYS A 102 16.38 8.58 -15.13
CA LYS A 102 17.75 9.01 -14.86
C LYS A 102 18.56 8.62 -16.07
N ALA A 103 18.92 9.63 -16.85
CA ALA A 103 19.70 9.51 -18.06
C ALA A 103 20.85 8.52 -17.88
N VAL A 104 20.84 7.46 -18.69
CA VAL A 104 22.07 6.77 -19.07
C VAL A 104 22.95 7.86 -19.68
N ALA A 105 23.99 8.24 -18.96
CA ALA A 105 24.95 9.23 -19.40
C ALA A 105 25.68 8.68 -20.64
N GLN A 106 25.16 9.01 -21.83
CA GLN A 106 25.97 9.03 -23.03
C GLN A 106 26.77 10.34 -23.02
N THR A 107 28.08 10.17 -23.14
CA THR A 107 29.10 11.22 -23.17
C THR A 107 28.84 12.20 -24.32
N GLY A 108 28.38 13.40 -23.98
CA GLY A 108 28.27 14.54 -24.91
C GLY A 108 28.15 15.86 -24.15
N LYS A 109 29.01 16.83 -24.47
CA LYS A 109 29.11 18.14 -23.80
C LYS A 109 27.77 18.91 -23.70
N PRO A 110 27.53 19.67 -22.62
CA PRO A 110 26.27 20.39 -22.40
C PRO A 110 26.11 21.62 -23.32
N LYS A 111 24.88 21.85 -23.80
CA LYS A 111 24.42 23.11 -24.41
C LYS A 111 23.47 23.81 -23.42
N ALA A 112 23.55 25.15 -23.38
CA ALA A 112 22.96 26.07 -22.39
C ALA A 112 21.43 25.98 -22.20
N PRO A 113 20.88 26.53 -21.09
CA PRO A 113 19.50 26.30 -20.66
C PRO A 113 18.47 27.04 -21.53
N GLY A 114 17.49 26.30 -22.05
CA GLY A 114 16.27 26.84 -22.65
C GLY A 114 15.16 26.96 -21.61
N THR A 115 14.38 28.03 -21.74
CA THR A 115 13.23 28.45 -20.91
C THR A 115 12.21 27.33 -20.63
N PRO A 116 11.62 27.26 -19.42
CA PRO A 116 10.57 26.27 -19.12
C PRO A 116 9.28 26.52 -19.92
N PRO A 117 8.55 25.46 -20.32
CA PRO A 117 7.29 25.60 -21.05
C PRO A 117 6.15 26.06 -20.13
N ALA A 118 5.25 26.85 -20.71
CA ALA A 118 4.09 27.47 -20.06
C ALA A 118 3.01 26.45 -19.66
N ALA A 119 2.32 26.75 -18.56
CA ALA A 119 1.14 26.02 -18.10
C ALA A 119 0.02 26.09 -19.15
N VAL A 120 -0.60 24.93 -19.43
CA VAL A 120 -1.76 24.84 -20.31
C VAL A 120 -3.05 25.13 -19.56
N ASP A 121 -3.87 25.96 -20.18
CA ASP A 121 -5.11 26.55 -19.71
C ASP A 121 -6.26 25.52 -19.73
N ALA A 122 -7.06 25.47 -18.65
CA ALA A 122 -8.19 24.56 -18.55
C ALA A 122 -9.44 25.20 -19.14
N THR A 123 -9.82 24.79 -20.35
CA THR A 123 -11.09 25.18 -20.99
C THR A 123 -12.30 24.59 -20.27
N GLN A 124 -13.28 25.46 -20.04
CA GLN A 124 -14.55 25.23 -19.33
C GLN A 124 -15.51 24.32 -20.11
N GLN A 125 -16.18 23.39 -19.41
CA GLN A 125 -17.31 22.63 -19.95
C GLN A 125 -18.58 22.85 -19.10
N LYS A 126 -19.68 23.19 -19.76
CA LYS A 126 -20.99 23.58 -19.22
C LYS A 126 -21.80 22.34 -18.77
N PRO A 127 -22.48 22.36 -17.60
CA PRO A 127 -23.27 21.21 -17.14
C PRO A 127 -24.70 21.18 -17.72
N SER A 128 -25.19 19.97 -18.02
CA SER A 128 -26.60 19.68 -18.30
C SER A 128 -27.37 19.31 -17.02
N ALA A 129 -28.64 19.66 -17.00
CA ALA A 129 -29.50 19.67 -15.82
C ALA A 129 -29.87 18.28 -15.28
N GLY A 130 -29.78 18.11 -13.96
CA GLY A 130 -30.37 16.99 -13.23
C GLY A 130 -29.85 16.89 -11.79
N GLY A 131 -30.68 17.28 -10.82
CA GLY A 131 -30.61 16.89 -9.40
C GLY A 131 -29.36 17.32 -8.61
N ALA A 132 -29.50 18.30 -7.70
CA ALA A 132 -28.41 18.81 -6.87
C ALA A 132 -27.87 17.77 -5.88
N VAL A 133 -26.76 17.11 -6.24
CA VAL A 133 -25.82 16.50 -5.30
C VAL A 133 -24.70 17.52 -5.10
N LYS A 134 -24.45 17.93 -3.86
CA LYS A 134 -23.37 18.87 -3.55
C LYS A 134 -22.03 18.23 -3.93
N ASN A 135 -21.33 18.83 -4.90
CA ASN A 135 -19.97 18.45 -5.28
C ASN A 135 -19.01 18.73 -4.12
N ALA A 136 -18.82 17.76 -3.24
CA ALA A 136 -17.73 17.74 -2.28
C ALA A 136 -16.61 16.86 -2.84
N GLY A 137 -15.45 17.46 -3.09
CA GLY A 137 -14.20 16.73 -3.34
C GLY A 137 -13.84 16.51 -4.80
N GLN A 138 -13.30 17.53 -5.47
CA GLN A 138 -12.52 17.34 -6.70
C GLN A 138 -11.07 17.86 -6.60
N ASN A 139 -10.69 18.42 -5.45
CA ASN A 139 -9.32 18.71 -5.06
C ASN A 139 -9.25 18.99 -3.55
N ALA A 140 -8.05 19.04 -2.97
CA ALA A 140 -7.83 19.48 -1.59
C ALA A 140 -8.16 20.99 -1.35
N ALA A 141 -8.72 21.66 -2.36
CA ALA A 141 -9.13 23.06 -2.32
C ALA A 141 -10.66 23.22 -2.40
N ALA A 142 -11.44 22.13 -2.39
CA ALA A 142 -12.90 22.18 -2.46
C ALA A 142 -13.50 22.59 -1.11
N GLY A 143 -13.42 23.89 -0.82
CA GLY A 143 -14.04 24.54 0.34
C GLY A 143 -13.81 26.06 0.41
N ALA A 144 -12.92 26.62 -0.41
CA ALA A 144 -12.42 27.98 -0.20
C ALA A 144 -13.21 29.13 -0.87
N SER A 145 -14.36 28.90 -1.50
CA SER A 145 -15.07 30.01 -2.16
C SER A 145 -16.58 29.94 -1.95
N GLU A 146 -17.04 30.37 -0.77
CA GLU A 146 -18.33 31.07 -0.57
C GLU A 146 -18.59 31.38 0.91
N VAL A 147 -17.78 32.23 1.57
CA VAL A 147 -18.29 33.06 2.68
C VAL A 147 -17.53 34.38 2.74
N ALA A 148 -18.26 35.48 2.53
CA ALA A 148 -17.76 36.84 2.60
C ALA A 148 -17.51 37.30 4.05
N ALA A 149 -16.34 37.91 4.24
CA ALA A 149 -16.04 39.09 5.07
C ALA A 149 -16.65 39.16 6.49
N LYS A 150 -15.88 38.71 7.48
CA LYS A 150 -15.77 39.41 8.77
C LYS A 150 -14.30 39.55 9.14
N LYS A 151 -13.78 40.77 9.04
CA LYS A 151 -12.51 41.18 9.63
C LYS A 151 -12.63 41.07 11.15
N ASP A 152 -11.58 40.56 11.79
CA ASP A 152 -11.27 40.62 13.23
C ASP A 152 -11.55 39.38 14.11
N ALA A 153 -11.69 38.19 13.52
CA ALA A 153 -11.35 36.92 14.20
C ALA A 153 -11.00 35.85 13.15
N ASN A 154 -9.70 35.57 12.97
CA ASN A 154 -9.20 34.72 11.88
C ASN A 154 -9.31 33.23 12.22
N LEU A 155 -10.54 32.76 12.34
CA LEU A 155 -10.91 31.38 12.64
C LEU A 155 -11.95 30.96 11.60
N GLN A 156 -11.60 30.06 10.69
CA GLN A 156 -12.62 29.45 9.82
C GLN A 156 -13.50 28.56 10.70
N THR A 157 -14.71 29.04 11.00
CA THR A 157 -15.71 28.27 11.75
C THR A 157 -16.36 27.27 10.80
N GLY A 158 -15.88 26.02 10.79
CA GLY A 158 -16.42 24.98 9.90
C GLY A 158 -16.03 23.54 10.22
N HIS A 159 -14.99 23.28 11.03
CA HIS A 159 -14.68 21.92 11.47
C HIS A 159 -15.45 21.56 12.74
N THR A 160 -16.03 20.36 12.76
CA THR A 160 -16.76 19.80 13.91
C THR A 160 -15.93 19.74 15.20
N TYR A 161 -14.60 19.84 15.08
CA TYR A 161 -13.64 19.70 16.18
C TYR A 161 -12.91 21.00 16.57
N GLY A 162 -13.29 22.15 16.02
CA GLY A 162 -12.70 23.44 16.37
C GLY A 162 -12.49 24.36 15.18
N ALA A 163 -11.91 25.52 15.44
CA ALA A 163 -11.47 26.43 14.39
C ALA A 163 -9.96 26.39 14.25
N PHE A 164 -9.49 26.42 13.01
CA PHE A 164 -8.09 26.25 12.65
C PHE A 164 -7.62 27.42 11.79
N SER A 165 -6.33 27.74 11.90
CA SER A 165 -5.68 28.78 11.11
C SER A 165 -5.06 28.19 9.84
N GLU A 166 -4.76 29.04 8.86
CA GLU A 166 -3.98 28.65 7.67
C GLU A 166 -2.63 28.01 8.05
N ARG A 167 -2.05 28.44 9.18
CA ARG A 167 -0.81 27.84 9.71
C ARG A 167 -1.04 26.38 10.11
N ASP A 168 -2.16 26.06 10.75
CA ASP A 168 -2.47 24.70 11.19
C ASP A 168 -2.66 23.79 9.98
N GLU A 169 -3.42 24.24 8.98
CA GLU A 169 -3.61 23.49 7.72
C GLU A 169 -2.30 23.24 7.00
N LYS A 170 -1.41 24.23 6.96
CA LYS A 170 -0.07 24.05 6.39
C LYS A 170 0.74 23.00 7.16
N ILE A 171 0.70 23.01 8.49
CA ILE A 171 1.40 22.00 9.30
C ILE A 171 0.88 20.61 8.97
N TRP A 172 -0.43 20.42 8.80
CA TRP A 172 -1.01 19.12 8.47
C TRP A 172 -0.66 18.65 7.05
N ALA A 173 -0.69 19.56 6.09
CA ALA A 173 -0.27 19.26 4.72
C ALA A 173 1.20 18.85 4.67
N ASP A 174 2.09 19.61 5.33
CA ASP A 174 3.52 19.30 5.41
C ASP A 174 3.75 17.97 6.15
N SER A 175 3.00 17.70 7.23
CA SER A 175 3.07 16.43 7.96
C SER A 175 2.61 15.24 7.12
N THR A 176 1.54 15.42 6.33
CA THR A 176 1.05 14.40 5.40
C THR A 176 2.08 14.11 4.32
N GLN A 177 2.68 15.16 3.74
CA GLN A 177 3.71 15.00 2.72
C GLN A 177 4.95 14.30 3.27
N ALA A 178 5.42 14.66 4.47
CA ALA A 178 6.54 13.97 5.10
C ALA A 178 6.28 12.46 5.30
N PHE A 179 5.03 12.08 5.57
CA PHE A 179 4.64 10.68 5.71
C PHE A 179 4.62 9.94 4.36
N VAL A 180 4.17 10.61 3.30
CA VAL A 180 4.25 10.13 1.92
C VAL A 180 5.71 9.95 1.49
N ASP A 181 6.60 10.88 1.85
CA ASP A 181 8.02 10.84 1.52
C ASP A 181 8.73 9.67 2.23
N GLU A 182 8.35 9.37 3.48
CA GLU A 182 8.81 8.17 4.17
C GLU A 182 8.31 6.90 3.47
N GLY A 183 7.05 6.88 3.03
CA GLY A 183 6.51 5.78 2.24
C GLY A 183 7.26 5.57 0.93
N HIS A 184 7.58 6.66 0.22
CA HIS A 184 8.41 6.64 -0.98
C HIS A 184 9.79 6.05 -0.66
N ARG A 185 10.45 6.49 0.41
CA ARG A 185 11.76 5.96 0.81
C ARG A 185 11.71 4.45 1.05
N VAL A 186 10.72 3.98 1.81
CA VAL A 186 10.57 2.54 2.09
C VAL A 186 10.26 1.76 0.80
N PHE A 187 9.40 2.28 -0.06
CA PHE A 187 8.98 1.61 -1.30
C PHE A 187 10.15 1.37 -2.29
N HIS A 188 11.17 2.25 -2.29
CA HIS A 188 12.32 2.20 -3.21
C HIS A 188 13.59 1.56 -2.62
N ASP A 189 13.52 1.08 -1.37
CA ASP A 189 14.67 0.58 -0.63
C ASP A 189 14.42 -0.80 -0.04
N ALA A 190 15.11 -1.80 -0.61
CA ALA A 190 14.98 -3.18 -0.20
C ALA A 190 15.34 -3.41 1.28
N ALA A 191 16.32 -2.66 1.81
CA ALA A 191 16.73 -2.81 3.21
C ALA A 191 15.68 -2.22 4.16
N ALA A 192 15.04 -1.11 3.81
CA ALA A 192 13.95 -0.50 4.55
C ALA A 192 12.71 -1.43 4.62
N LEU A 193 12.46 -2.18 3.55
CA LEU A 193 11.45 -3.24 3.49
C LEU A 193 11.82 -4.49 4.32
N GLY A 194 13.08 -4.61 4.76
CA GLY A 194 13.60 -5.82 5.40
C GLY A 194 13.82 -6.98 4.42
N GLY A 195 14.01 -6.67 3.14
CA GLY A 195 14.30 -7.64 2.10
C GLY A 195 15.69 -8.23 2.21
N THR A 196 15.82 -9.50 1.83
CA THR A 196 17.09 -10.26 1.96
C THR A 196 17.83 -10.44 0.64
N ILE A 197 17.19 -10.09 -0.48
CA ILE A 197 17.73 -10.31 -1.84
C ILE A 197 17.82 -9.03 -2.69
N ALA A 198 17.81 -7.85 -2.04
CA ALA A 198 17.93 -6.54 -2.68
C ALA A 198 16.82 -6.13 -3.67
N VAL A 199 15.73 -6.91 -3.77
CA VAL A 199 14.52 -6.55 -4.51
C VAL A 199 13.70 -5.53 -3.71
N SER A 200 13.29 -4.44 -4.34
CA SER A 200 12.37 -3.42 -3.80
C SER A 200 11.11 -3.30 -4.66
N CYS A 201 10.06 -2.70 -4.08
CA CYS A 201 8.73 -2.65 -4.71
C CYS A 201 8.75 -1.91 -6.07
N ASP A 202 9.51 -0.83 -6.17
CA ASP A 202 9.66 0.00 -7.37
C ASP A 202 10.27 -0.72 -8.57
N MET A 203 11.01 -1.80 -8.34
CA MET A 203 11.60 -2.59 -9.42
C MET A 203 10.54 -3.34 -10.25
N CYS A 204 9.38 -3.65 -9.65
CA CYS A 204 8.23 -4.24 -10.33
C CYS A 204 7.09 -3.23 -10.53
N HIS A 205 6.88 -2.35 -9.56
CA HIS A 205 5.82 -1.34 -9.51
C HIS A 205 6.43 0.06 -9.54
N PRO A 206 7.00 0.50 -10.67
CA PRO A 206 7.64 1.80 -10.77
C PRO A 206 6.67 2.90 -10.36
N ASP A 207 7.06 3.77 -9.42
CA ASP A 207 6.19 4.84 -8.93
C ASP A 207 4.81 4.37 -8.41
N ALA A 208 4.76 3.16 -7.82
CA ALA A 208 3.53 2.49 -7.38
C ALA A 208 2.53 2.18 -8.51
N ALA A 209 2.99 2.13 -9.77
CA ALA A 209 2.18 1.72 -10.91
C ALA A 209 1.55 0.34 -10.68
N ASN A 210 0.31 0.18 -11.13
CA ASN A 210 -0.43 -1.09 -11.09
C ASN A 210 -0.63 -1.70 -9.70
N THR A 211 -0.53 -0.88 -8.64
CA THR A 211 -0.87 -1.29 -7.27
C THR A 211 -2.37 -1.19 -6.98
N HIS A 212 -3.07 -0.29 -7.69
CA HIS A 212 -4.52 -0.07 -7.66
C HIS A 212 -5.16 -0.05 -6.25
N PRO A 213 -4.66 0.80 -5.31
CA PRO A 213 -5.22 0.94 -3.97
C PRO A 213 -6.71 1.29 -3.99
N GLU A 214 -7.18 2.00 -5.01
CA GLU A 214 -8.58 2.39 -5.21
C GLU A 214 -9.55 1.22 -5.38
N THR A 215 -9.05 0.01 -5.66
CA THR A 215 -9.86 -1.19 -5.86
C THR A 215 -10.00 -2.03 -4.59
N TYR A 216 -9.28 -1.72 -3.52
CA TYR A 216 -9.37 -2.45 -2.26
C TYR A 216 -10.51 -1.92 -1.38
N PRO A 217 -11.15 -2.79 -0.56
CA PRO A 217 -10.95 -4.23 -0.47
C PRO A 217 -11.44 -4.95 -1.73
N LYS A 218 -10.75 -6.03 -2.11
CA LYS A 218 -11.14 -6.91 -3.22
C LYS A 218 -10.81 -8.36 -2.91
N TYR A 219 -11.50 -9.30 -3.56
CA TYR A 219 -10.99 -10.67 -3.63
C TYR A 219 -9.58 -10.61 -4.22
N GLN A 220 -8.62 -11.41 -3.78
CA GLN A 220 -7.30 -11.43 -4.39
C GLN A 220 -6.97 -12.87 -4.71
N VAL A 221 -6.85 -13.19 -6.00
CA VAL A 221 -6.66 -14.57 -6.46
C VAL A 221 -5.41 -15.22 -5.88
N GLN A 222 -4.33 -14.46 -5.69
CA GLN A 222 -3.10 -14.92 -5.05
C GLN A 222 -3.30 -15.31 -3.58
N LEU A 223 -4.30 -14.75 -2.90
CA LEU A 223 -4.61 -15.05 -1.50
C LEU A 223 -5.79 -16.01 -1.34
N GLY A 224 -6.62 -16.19 -2.37
CA GLY A 224 -7.85 -16.97 -2.29
C GLY A 224 -8.91 -16.36 -1.35
N ARG A 225 -8.79 -15.09 -0.98
CA ARG A 225 -9.71 -14.39 -0.06
C ARG A 225 -9.86 -12.91 -0.40
N VAL A 226 -10.87 -12.26 0.20
CA VAL A 226 -10.93 -10.80 0.25
C VAL A 226 -9.74 -10.28 1.05
N ALA A 227 -9.08 -9.27 0.50
CA ALA A 227 -7.85 -8.73 0.99
C ALA A 227 -7.92 -7.21 1.08
N MET A 228 -7.23 -6.67 2.06
CA MET A 228 -6.91 -5.25 2.15
C MET A 228 -5.62 -4.95 1.37
N LEU A 229 -5.36 -3.67 1.09
CA LEU A 229 -4.11 -3.26 0.45
C LEU A 229 -2.87 -3.75 1.24
N ARG A 230 -2.93 -3.68 2.58
CA ARG A 230 -1.87 -4.14 3.49
C ARG A 230 -1.60 -5.65 3.40
N ASP A 231 -2.63 -6.46 3.17
CA ASP A 231 -2.45 -7.90 2.93
C ASP A 231 -1.58 -8.11 1.68
N MET A 232 -1.82 -7.33 0.62
CA MET A 232 -1.02 -7.37 -0.60
C MET A 232 0.38 -6.81 -0.44
N ILE A 233 0.56 -5.73 0.31
CA ILE A 233 1.91 -5.24 0.65
C ILE A 233 2.70 -6.34 1.38
N ASN A 234 2.12 -6.98 2.40
CA ASN A 234 2.80 -8.05 3.14
C ASN A 234 3.04 -9.31 2.30
N TRP A 235 2.16 -9.60 1.35
CA TRP A 235 2.39 -10.69 0.39
C TRP A 235 3.58 -10.38 -0.53
N CYS A 236 3.70 -9.15 -1.03
CA CYS A 236 4.87 -8.71 -1.79
C CYS A 236 6.16 -8.72 -0.95
N ILE A 237 6.10 -8.33 0.32
CA ILE A 237 7.27 -8.37 1.21
C ILE A 237 7.77 -9.81 1.38
N GLN A 238 6.87 -10.77 1.62
CA GLN A 238 7.27 -12.14 1.90
C GLN A 238 7.77 -12.90 0.66
N ASN A 239 7.19 -12.63 -0.51
CA ASN A 239 7.44 -13.45 -1.69
C ASN A 239 8.59 -12.89 -2.56
N PRO A 240 8.41 -11.83 -3.37
CA PRO A 240 9.50 -11.31 -4.21
C PRO A 240 10.61 -10.60 -3.42
N VAL A 241 10.29 -9.95 -2.30
CA VAL A 241 11.30 -9.21 -1.50
C VAL A 241 12.03 -10.12 -0.50
N ARG A 242 11.43 -11.27 -0.15
CA ARG A 242 11.93 -12.23 0.85
C ARG A 242 12.23 -11.59 2.21
N GLY A 243 11.33 -10.72 2.66
CA GLY A 243 11.34 -10.09 3.97
C GLY A 243 10.35 -10.72 4.95
N LYS A 244 10.33 -10.18 6.17
CA LYS A 244 9.31 -10.54 7.18
C LYS A 244 8.10 -9.63 7.02
N PRO A 245 6.86 -10.14 7.21
CA PRO A 245 5.68 -9.30 7.18
C PRO A 245 5.77 -8.20 8.26
N LEU A 246 5.29 -7.01 7.93
CA LEU A 246 5.15 -5.90 8.86
C LEU A 246 3.84 -6.05 9.62
N ALA A 247 3.81 -5.57 10.87
CA ALA A 247 2.56 -5.44 11.61
C ALA A 247 1.64 -4.40 10.94
N ASP A 248 0.32 -4.56 11.08
CA ASP A 248 -0.65 -3.64 10.49
C ASP A 248 -0.50 -2.20 11.00
N ASP A 249 0.01 -2.04 12.22
CA ASP A 249 0.25 -0.75 12.85
C ASP A 249 1.68 -0.23 12.68
N ASP A 250 2.58 -0.98 12.03
CA ASP A 250 3.96 -0.59 11.75
C ASP A 250 3.98 0.75 10.98
N PRO A 251 4.75 1.75 11.44
CA PRO A 251 4.86 3.03 10.75
C PRO A 251 5.24 2.91 9.28
N LYS A 252 6.11 1.96 8.91
CA LYS A 252 6.51 1.72 7.52
C LYS A 252 5.36 1.22 6.65
N MET A 253 4.52 0.33 7.19
CA MET A 253 3.33 -0.17 6.49
C MET A 253 2.36 0.98 6.18
N LYS A 254 2.06 1.79 7.19
CA LYS A 254 1.17 2.96 7.03
C LYS A 254 1.75 4.01 6.08
N ALA A 255 3.06 4.25 6.14
CA ALA A 255 3.73 5.21 5.25
C ALA A 255 3.69 4.73 3.79
N MET A 256 3.98 3.45 3.53
CA MET A 256 3.86 2.86 2.19
C MET A 256 2.43 2.94 1.65
N GLU A 257 1.43 2.65 2.47
CA GLU A 257 0.02 2.79 2.09
C GLU A 257 -0.29 4.25 1.70
N ALA A 258 0.15 5.24 2.50
CA ALA A 258 0.00 6.65 2.19
C ALA A 258 0.67 7.04 0.87
N TYR A 259 1.89 6.55 0.62
CA TYR A 259 2.60 6.76 -0.64
C TYR A 259 1.85 6.18 -1.84
N ILE A 260 1.38 4.94 -1.74
CA ILE A 260 0.61 4.28 -2.81
C ILE A 260 -0.67 5.07 -3.12
N TYR A 261 -1.42 5.50 -2.11
CA TYR A 261 -2.59 6.37 -2.31
C TYR A 261 -2.21 7.72 -2.95
N ALA A 262 -1.12 8.35 -2.52
CA ALA A 262 -0.69 9.63 -3.07
C ALA A 262 -0.34 9.52 -4.56
N ARG A 263 0.29 8.42 -5.00
CA ARG A 263 0.60 8.18 -6.43
C ARG A 263 -0.63 7.87 -7.29
N ARG A 264 -1.74 7.49 -6.66
CA ARG A 264 -3.02 7.15 -7.32
C ARG A 264 -4.13 8.17 -7.04
N LYS A 265 -3.76 9.34 -6.53
CA LYS A 265 -4.68 10.44 -6.26
C LYS A 265 -5.42 10.84 -7.53
N GLY A 266 -6.74 10.99 -7.42
CA GLY A 266 -7.61 11.38 -8.53
C GLY A 266 -8.25 10.20 -9.28
N VAL A 267 -7.82 8.96 -9.00
CA VAL A 267 -8.52 7.77 -9.50
C VAL A 267 -9.76 7.50 -8.63
N PRO A 268 -10.96 7.31 -9.22
CA PRO A 268 -12.16 6.98 -8.46
C PRO A 268 -12.02 5.70 -7.64
N LEU A 269 -12.56 5.70 -6.42
CA LEU A 269 -12.65 4.51 -5.59
C LEU A 269 -13.65 3.52 -6.21
N GLU A 270 -13.19 2.30 -6.49
CA GLU A 270 -13.97 1.23 -7.13
C GLU A 270 -13.69 -0.10 -6.42
N PHE A 271 -14.08 -0.19 -5.13
CA PHE A 271 -13.82 -1.38 -4.31
C PHE A 271 -14.37 -2.66 -4.95
N GLY A 272 -13.65 -3.77 -4.79
CA GLY A 272 -14.03 -5.08 -5.32
C GLY A 272 -13.69 -5.28 -6.80
N LYS A 273 -13.20 -4.26 -7.51
CA LYS A 273 -12.81 -4.37 -8.91
C LYS A 273 -11.52 -5.17 -9.09
N HIS A 274 -11.49 -5.96 -10.18
CA HIS A 274 -10.36 -6.75 -10.64
C HIS A 274 -9.85 -6.25 -11.98
#